data_AF-A0A0D2JS52-F1
#
_entry.id   AF-A0A0D2JS52-F1
#
_cell.length_a   1.000
_cell.length_b   1.000
_cell.length_c   1.000
_cell.angle_alpha   90.00
_cell.angle_beta   90.00
_cell.angle_gamma   90.00
#
_symmetry.space_group_name_H-M   'P 1'
#
loop_
_entity.id
_entity.type
_entity.pdbx_description
1 polymer ?
#
loop_
_entity_poly.entity_id
_entity_poly.type
_entity_poly.pdbx_seq_one_letter_code
_entity_poly.pdbx_strand_id
1 'polypeptide(L)'
;MAFIDEMEAYEFFMNNIGIQNYSQLLKELVSRVTKPSILIGFSVGATTIWRISENIDSDLIRHSFCFYSSQIRNYTSVNPCIATEVIFPRLEPKFSVPEISGLLAKKKNVKVHTIPYLHGFMNKLSKNFSQDGYREYTKWLGSSIR
;
A
#
# COMPACT_ATOMS: atom_id res chain seq x y z
N MET A 1 20.46 4.92 -11.50
CA MET A 1 19.97 6.24 -11.04
C MET A 1 19.86 6.18 -9.53
N ALA A 2 20.53 7.09 -8.82
CA ALA A 2 20.31 7.28 -7.39
C ALA A 2 19.54 8.59 -7.24
N PHE A 3 18.37 8.54 -6.61
CA PHE A 3 17.60 9.72 -6.25
C PHE A 3 18.19 10.31 -4.96
N ILE A 4 18.17 11.64 -4.84
CA ILE A 4 18.65 12.39 -3.69
C ILE A 4 17.73 12.15 -2.49
N ASP A 5 16.42 12.13 -2.73
CA ASP A 5 15.41 11.88 -1.70
C ASP A 5 14.13 11.21 -2.23
N GLU A 6 13.18 10.96 -1.31
CA GLU A 6 11.88 10.36 -1.64
C GLU A 6 11.01 11.25 -2.53
N MET A 7 11.20 12.58 -2.48
CA MET A 7 10.42 13.53 -3.27
C MET A 7 10.83 13.46 -4.74
N GLU A 8 12.14 13.50 -5.03
CA GLU A 8 12.67 13.37 -6.39
C GLU A 8 12.28 12.02 -7.00
N ALA A 9 12.42 10.93 -6.24
CA ALA A 9 12.01 9.60 -6.68
C ALA A 9 10.51 9.54 -7.01
N TYR A 10 9.67 10.18 -6.18
CA TYR A 10 8.22 10.24 -6.38
C TYR A 10 7.86 11.09 -7.61
N GLU A 11 8.47 12.25 -7.78
CA GLU A 11 8.23 13.12 -8.93
C GLU A 11 8.63 12.45 -10.24
N PHE A 12 9.81 11.81 -10.26
CA PHE A 12 10.24 11.02 -11.41
C PHE A 12 9.23 9.91 -11.72
N PHE A 13 8.78 9.16 -10.71
CA PHE A 13 7.77 8.13 -10.89
C PHE A 13 6.48 8.71 -11.49
N MET A 14 5.97 9.81 -10.93
CA MET A 14 4.71 10.41 -11.39
C MET A 14 4.80 10.94 -12.82
N ASN A 15 5.95 11.50 -13.21
CA ASN A 15 6.14 12.11 -14.53
C ASN A 15 6.45 11.10 -15.64
N ASN A 16 7.11 9.97 -15.31
CA ASN A 16 7.61 9.04 -16.32
C ASN A 16 6.86 7.70 -16.35
N ILE A 17 6.28 7.28 -15.22
CA ILE A 17 5.64 5.96 -15.09
C ILE A 17 4.17 6.14 -14.78
N GLY A 18 3.86 6.82 -13.68
CA GLY A 18 2.51 7.05 -13.22
C GLY A 18 1.83 5.79 -12.66
N ILE A 19 0.83 6.03 -11.82
CA ILE A 19 0.10 4.97 -11.11
C ILE A 19 -0.65 4.06 -12.09
N GLN A 20 -1.13 4.61 -13.22
CA GLN A 20 -1.87 3.85 -14.22
C GLN A 20 -1.02 2.76 -14.87
N ASN A 21 0.14 3.11 -15.41
CA ASN A 21 1.02 2.14 -16.06
C ASN A 21 1.53 1.12 -15.04
N TYR A 22 1.85 1.57 -13.82
CA TYR A 22 2.27 0.64 -12.78
C TYR A 22 1.14 -0.33 -12.38
N SER A 23 -0.11 0.12 -12.36
CA SER A 23 -1.27 -0.74 -12.10
C SER A 23 -1.46 -1.78 -13.19
N GLN A 24 -1.25 -1.41 -14.46
CA GLN A 24 -1.34 -2.34 -15.57
C GLN A 24 -0.25 -3.43 -15.49
N LEU A 25 1.00 -3.03 -15.23
CA LEU A 25 2.10 -3.96 -15.04
C LEU A 25 1.84 -4.93 -13.87
N LEU A 26 1.30 -4.42 -12.76
CA LEU A 26 0.98 -5.27 -11.61
C LEU A 26 -0.14 -6.27 -11.96
N LYS A 27 -1.18 -5.87 -12.69
CA LYS A 27 -2.25 -6.78 -13.13
C LYS A 27 -1.70 -7.93 -13.98
N GLU A 28 -0.83 -7.61 -14.94
CA GLU A 28 -0.20 -8.61 -15.81
C GLU A 28 0.73 -9.57 -15.05
N LEU A 29 1.40 -9.10 -14.00
CA LEU A 29 2.21 -9.96 -13.14
C LEU A 29 1.32 -10.87 -12.29
N VAL A 30 0.24 -10.33 -11.72
CA VAL A 30 -0.69 -11.07 -10.87
C VAL A 30 -1.41 -12.18 -11.64
N SER A 31 -1.80 -11.96 -12.90
CA SER A 31 -2.44 -13.00 -13.71
C SER A 31 -1.52 -14.18 -14.07
N ARG A 32 -0.21 -14.01 -13.91
CA ARG A 32 0.81 -15.04 -14.18
C ARG A 32 1.27 -15.78 -12.93
N VAL A 33 0.75 -15.42 -11.75
CA VAL A 33 1.11 -16.09 -10.49
C VAL A 33 0.59 -17.53 -10.52
N THR A 34 1.46 -18.50 -10.23
CA THR A 34 1.15 -19.94 -10.26
C THR A 34 1.07 -20.58 -8.87
N LYS A 35 1.29 -19.80 -7.81
CA LYS A 35 1.26 -20.28 -6.41
C LYS A 35 0.48 -19.32 -5.52
N PRO A 36 -0.19 -19.80 -4.46
CA PRO A 36 -0.82 -18.95 -3.48
C PRO A 36 0.17 -17.88 -3.00
N SER A 37 -0.22 -16.61 -3.13
CA SER A 37 0.65 -15.47 -2.87
C SER A 37 -0.13 -14.35 -2.19
N ILE A 38 0.62 -13.40 -1.65
CA ILE A 38 0.11 -12.18 -1.03
C ILE A 38 0.76 -10.98 -1.69
N LEU A 39 0.08 -9.84 -1.64
CA LEU A 39 0.63 -8.57 -2.13
C LEU A 39 0.97 -7.66 -0.95
N ILE A 40 2.20 -7.16 -0.89
CA ILE A 40 2.60 -6.15 0.09
C ILE A 40 3.09 -4.94 -0.68
N GLY A 41 2.42 -3.82 -0.50
CA GLY A 41 2.77 -2.55 -1.15
C GLY A 41 3.16 -1.51 -0.11
N PHE A 42 4.12 -0.69 -0.49
CA PHE A 42 4.58 0.46 0.28
C PHE A 42 4.43 1.72 -0.56
N SER A 43 3.92 2.79 0.06
CA SER A 43 3.72 4.09 -0.59
C SER A 43 2.94 3.94 -1.91
N VAL A 44 3.51 4.32 -3.06
CA VAL A 44 2.84 4.18 -4.36
C VAL A 44 2.51 2.73 -4.72
N GLY A 45 3.32 1.75 -4.30
CA GLY A 45 3.01 0.34 -4.50
C GLY A 45 1.74 -0.10 -3.76
N ALA A 46 1.49 0.46 -2.58
CA ALA A 46 0.24 0.25 -1.85
C ALA A 46 -0.96 0.86 -2.59
N THR A 47 -0.79 2.02 -3.21
CA THR A 47 -1.84 2.60 -4.06
C THR A 47 -2.12 1.70 -5.26
N THR A 48 -1.08 1.18 -5.92
CA THR A 48 -1.22 0.31 -7.07
C THR A 48 -1.98 -0.96 -6.73
N ILE A 49 -1.62 -1.63 -5.63
CA ILE A 49 -2.36 -2.82 -5.13
C ILE A 49 -3.81 -2.47 -4.86
N TRP A 50 -4.07 -1.38 -4.12
CA TRP A 50 -5.43 -0.93 -3.85
C TRP A 50 -6.24 -0.76 -5.13
N ARG A 51 -5.71 -0.06 -6.14
CA ARG A 51 -6.42 0.18 -7.39
C ARG A 51 -6.78 -1.08 -8.17
N ILE A 52 -5.92 -2.10 -8.13
CA ILE A 52 -6.20 -3.35 -8.85
C ILE A 52 -7.07 -4.31 -8.03
N SER A 53 -7.17 -4.08 -6.71
CA SER A 53 -7.83 -5.01 -5.78
C SER A 53 -9.32 -5.21 -6.04
N GLU A 54 -9.99 -4.32 -6.76
CA GLU A 54 -11.40 -4.49 -7.16
C GLU A 54 -11.59 -5.60 -8.20
N ASN A 55 -10.55 -5.88 -8.99
CA ASN A 55 -10.58 -6.95 -9.97
C ASN A 55 -9.18 -7.57 -10.09
N ILE A 56 -8.96 -8.62 -9.30
CA ILE A 56 -7.76 -9.45 -9.34
C ILE A 56 -8.07 -10.72 -10.12
N ASP A 57 -7.39 -10.87 -11.26
CA ASP A 57 -7.53 -12.00 -12.17
C ASP A 57 -6.63 -13.18 -11.72
N SER A 58 -6.77 -13.58 -10.46
CA SER A 58 -6.06 -14.73 -9.87
C SER A 58 -6.62 -15.12 -8.51
N ASP A 59 -7.23 -16.31 -8.42
CA ASP A 59 -7.71 -16.90 -7.15
C ASP A 59 -6.58 -17.27 -6.18
N LEU A 60 -5.33 -17.15 -6.64
CA LEU A 60 -4.13 -17.44 -5.87
C LEU A 60 -3.67 -16.24 -5.03
N ILE A 61 -4.14 -15.03 -5.34
CA ILE A 61 -3.90 -13.86 -4.47
C ILE A 61 -5.07 -13.73 -3.50
N ARG A 62 -4.80 -13.98 -2.22
CA ARG A 62 -5.88 -14.02 -1.20
C ARG A 62 -5.86 -12.86 -0.23
N HIS A 63 -4.73 -12.16 -0.12
CA HIS A 63 -4.55 -11.10 0.85
C HIS A 63 -3.61 -10.02 0.31
N SER A 64 -3.89 -8.77 0.66
CA SER A 64 -2.96 -7.67 0.44
C SER A 64 -2.76 -6.75 1.65
N PHE A 65 -1.58 -6.15 1.75
CA PHE A 65 -1.19 -5.19 2.78
C PHE A 65 -0.72 -3.91 2.11
N CYS A 66 -1.36 -2.79 2.45
CA CYS A 66 -1.16 -1.48 1.83
C CYS A 66 -0.61 -0.49 2.85
N PHE A 67 0.71 -0.31 2.87
CA PHE A 67 1.40 0.56 3.81
C PHE A 67 1.49 2.01 3.31
N TYR A 68 1.03 2.95 4.14
CA TYR A 68 1.18 4.39 4.01
C TYR A 68 0.92 4.94 2.59
N SER A 69 -0.22 4.55 2.02
CA SER A 69 -0.64 4.91 0.67
C SER A 69 -1.27 6.31 0.63
N SER A 70 -0.50 7.37 0.32
CA SER A 70 -1.08 8.72 0.29
C SER A 70 -2.13 8.91 -0.81
N GLN A 71 -1.96 8.25 -1.96
CA GLN A 71 -2.84 8.41 -3.12
C GLN A 71 -4.16 7.64 -3.01
N ILE A 72 -4.34 6.80 -1.97
CA ILE A 72 -5.58 6.04 -1.73
C ILE A 72 -6.81 6.94 -1.57
N ARG A 73 -6.61 8.18 -1.09
CA ARG A 73 -7.67 9.20 -0.93
C ARG A 73 -8.40 9.52 -2.25
N ASN A 74 -7.74 9.31 -3.39
CA ASN A 74 -8.29 9.57 -4.72
C ASN A 74 -9.07 8.36 -5.28
N TYR A 75 -9.06 7.23 -4.58
CA TYR A 75 -9.60 5.95 -5.05
C TYR A 75 -10.50 5.29 -3.98
N THR A 76 -11.23 6.09 -3.20
CA THR A 76 -12.09 5.61 -2.11
C THR A 76 -13.33 4.86 -2.60
N SER A 77 -13.65 4.94 -3.90
CA SER A 77 -14.73 4.18 -4.55
C SER A 77 -14.39 2.71 -4.77
N VAL A 78 -13.11 2.35 -4.84
CA VAL A 78 -12.63 0.97 -5.07
C VAL A 78 -13.14 0.04 -3.99
N ASN A 79 -13.73 -1.10 -4.38
CA ASN A 79 -14.15 -2.14 -3.45
C ASN A 79 -13.30 -3.41 -3.65
N PRO A 80 -12.32 -3.69 -2.78
CA PRO A 80 -11.46 -4.85 -2.93
C PRO A 80 -12.24 -6.18 -2.98
N CYS A 81 -11.93 -7.05 -3.92
CA CYS A 81 -12.50 -8.41 -4.00
C CYS A 81 -11.77 -9.41 -3.09
N ILE A 82 -10.58 -9.06 -2.60
CA ILE A 82 -9.76 -9.85 -1.65
C ILE A 82 -9.61 -9.14 -0.31
N ALA A 83 -9.27 -9.90 0.74
CA ALA A 83 -8.90 -9.33 2.03
C ALA A 83 -7.75 -8.33 1.84
N THR A 84 -7.93 -7.12 2.39
CA THR A 84 -7.01 -6.00 2.19
C THR A 84 -6.83 -5.24 3.50
N GLU A 85 -5.62 -5.24 4.03
CA GLU A 85 -5.26 -4.44 5.20
C GLU A 85 -4.63 -3.11 4.74
N VAL A 86 -5.19 -1.99 5.18
CA VAL A 86 -4.66 -0.65 4.91
C VAL A 86 -4.03 -0.11 6.18
N ILE A 87 -2.72 0.13 6.13
CA ILE A 87 -1.93 0.59 7.25
C ILE A 87 -1.63 2.08 7.04
N PHE A 88 -2.47 2.93 7.62
CA PHE A 88 -2.27 4.37 7.62
C PHE A 88 -1.19 4.78 8.62
N PRO A 89 -0.31 5.73 8.25
CA PRO A 89 0.58 6.36 9.20
C PRO A 89 -0.23 7.24 10.16
N ARG A 90 0.42 7.71 11.23
CA ARG A 90 -0.17 8.61 12.23
C ARG A 90 -0.75 9.88 11.61
N LEU A 91 -0.08 10.40 10.57
CA LEU A 91 -0.44 11.64 9.90
C LEU A 91 -0.06 11.58 8.42
N GLU A 92 -0.91 12.19 7.58
CA GLU A 92 -0.63 12.49 6.18
C GLU A 92 -0.87 13.99 5.94
N PRO A 93 0.08 14.74 5.35
CA PRO A 93 -0.12 16.17 5.09
C PRO A 93 -1.23 16.47 4.07
N LYS A 94 -1.55 15.48 3.23
CA LYS A 94 -2.42 15.66 2.05
C LYS A 94 -3.90 15.35 2.33
N PHE A 95 -4.25 14.80 3.50
CA PHE A 95 -5.63 14.44 3.87
C PHE A 95 -5.79 14.08 5.35
N SER A 96 -7.03 14.04 5.83
CA SER A 96 -7.39 13.55 7.17
C SER A 96 -7.35 12.02 7.23
N VAL A 97 -6.37 11.46 7.95
CA VAL A 97 -6.26 10.00 8.18
C VAL A 97 -7.54 9.44 8.82
N PRO A 98 -8.10 10.04 9.90
CA PRO A 98 -9.35 9.55 10.49
C PRO A 98 -10.53 9.51 9.51
N GLU A 99 -10.67 10.54 8.66
CA GLU A 99 -11.75 10.60 7.68
C GLU A 99 -11.64 9.48 6.64
N ILE A 100 -10.48 9.35 5.98
CA ILE A 100 -10.28 8.32 4.96
C ILE A 100 -10.34 6.93 5.58
N SER A 101 -9.75 6.73 6.76
CA SER A 101 -9.81 5.46 7.48
C SER A 101 -11.26 5.03 7.76
N GLY A 102 -12.10 5.96 8.24
CA GLY A 102 -13.52 5.70 8.50
C GLY A 102 -14.34 5.40 7.25
N LEU A 103 -13.99 5.99 6.10
CA LEU A 103 -14.61 5.65 4.81
C LEU A 103 -14.22 4.27 4.33
N LEU A 104 -12.94 3.90 4.45
CA LEU A 104 -12.43 2.62 3.98
C LEU A 104 -12.84 1.45 4.89
N ALA A 105 -12.91 1.66 6.20
CA ALA A 105 -13.31 0.64 7.17
C ALA A 105 -14.75 0.13 7.00
N LYS A 106 -15.59 0.85 6.24
CA LYS A 106 -16.96 0.41 5.89
C LYS A 106 -16.99 -0.65 4.79
N LYS A 107 -15.87 -0.91 4.12
CA LYS A 107 -15.81 -1.86 2.99
C LYS A 107 -15.63 -3.28 3.51
N LYS A 108 -16.41 -4.20 2.95
CA LYS A 108 -16.51 -5.60 3.39
C LYS A 108 -15.16 -6.31 3.58
N ASN A 109 -14.24 -6.14 2.63
CA ASN A 109 -12.97 -6.85 2.61
C ASN A 109 -11.80 -6.01 3.13
N VAL A 110 -12.08 -4.89 3.81
CA VAL A 110 -11.05 -3.93 4.21
C VAL A 110 -10.92 -3.87 5.72
N LYS A 111 -9.69 -4.04 6.20
CA LYS A 111 -9.31 -3.77 7.58
C LYS A 111 -8.37 -2.57 7.59
N VAL A 112 -8.62 -1.62 8.49
CA VAL A 112 -7.82 -0.41 8.57
C VAL A 112 -7.05 -0.36 9.88
N HIS A 113 -5.77 -0.01 9.79
CA HIS A 113 -4.86 0.19 10.90
C HIS A 113 -4.34 1.62 10.86
N THR A 114 -4.33 2.31 12.00
CA THR A 114 -3.60 3.57 12.16
C THR A 114 -2.47 3.34 13.13
N ILE A 115 -1.25 3.62 12.69
CA ILE A 115 -0.03 3.29 13.42
C ILE A 115 0.61 4.55 13.99
N PRO A 116 1.42 4.48 15.06
CA PRO A 116 2.04 5.68 15.65
C PRO A 116 3.20 6.26 14.81
N TYR A 117 3.55 5.64 13.68
CA TYR A 117 4.66 6.00 12.81
C TYR A 117 4.24 6.85 11.61
N LEU A 118 5.19 7.56 11.01
CA LEU A 118 4.97 8.41 9.82
C LEU A 118 5.18 7.64 8.51
N HIS A 119 4.78 8.27 7.40
CA HIS A 119 5.01 7.74 6.06
C HIS A 119 6.49 7.37 5.87
N GLY A 120 6.76 6.15 5.38
CA GLY A 120 8.13 5.70 5.13
C GLY A 120 8.86 5.13 6.36
N PHE A 121 8.18 4.89 7.49
CA PHE A 121 8.84 4.37 8.70
C PHE A 121 9.58 3.03 8.53
N MET A 122 9.20 2.21 7.54
CA MET A 122 9.89 0.96 7.21
C MET A 122 10.98 1.13 6.13
N ASN A 123 11.09 2.30 5.52
CA ASN A 123 12.11 2.59 4.52
C ASN A 123 13.36 3.18 5.19
N LYS A 124 14.48 2.45 5.20
CA LYS A 124 15.76 2.87 5.80
C LYS A 124 16.32 4.17 5.22
N LEU A 125 15.93 4.52 3.99
CA LEU A 125 16.34 5.75 3.33
C LEU A 125 15.40 6.93 3.62
N SER A 126 14.28 6.69 4.30
CA SER A 126 13.36 7.76 4.69
C SER A 126 13.88 8.49 5.92
N LYS A 127 13.67 9.81 5.96
CA LYS A 127 13.85 10.62 7.17
C LYS A 127 12.95 10.17 8.34
N ASN A 128 11.88 9.45 8.03
CA ASN A 128 10.92 8.95 9.00
C ASN A 128 11.22 7.51 9.45
N PHE A 129 12.33 6.90 9.01
CA PHE A 129 12.69 5.54 9.37
C PHE A 129 12.65 5.34 10.88
N SER A 130 11.94 4.31 11.32
CA SER A 130 11.90 3.88 12.72
C SER A 130 12.40 2.46 12.80
N GLN A 131 13.53 2.25 13.48
CA GLN A 131 14.09 0.92 13.70
C GLN A 131 13.14 0.02 14.50
N ASP A 132 12.43 0.58 15.47
CA ASP A 132 11.44 -0.13 16.28
C ASP A 132 10.19 -0.45 15.45
N GLY A 133 9.65 0.52 14.73
CA GLY A 133 8.50 0.29 13.85
C GLY A 133 8.80 -0.75 12.78
N TYR A 134 9.98 -0.71 12.16
CA TYR A 134 10.41 -1.73 11.22
C TYR A 134 10.40 -3.13 11.86
N ARG A 135 11.02 -3.30 13.04
CA ARG A 135 11.05 -4.61 13.74
C ARG A 135 9.64 -5.08 14.10
N GLU A 136 8.82 -4.18 14.64
CA GLU A 136 7.44 -4.46 15.03
C GLU A 136 6.60 -4.94 13.83
N TYR A 137 6.59 -4.18 12.74
CA TYR A 137 5.75 -4.48 11.59
C TYR A 137 6.26 -5.62 10.73
N THR A 138 7.58 -5.89 10.70
CA THR A 138 8.10 -7.14 10.14
C THR A 138 7.63 -8.35 10.93
N LYS A 139 7.64 -8.27 12.28
CA LYS A 139 7.13 -9.36 13.13
C LYS A 139 5.62 -9.54 12.95
N TRP A 140 4.86 -8.45 12.92
CA TRP A 140 3.43 -8.45 12.70
C TRP A 140 3.06 -9.08 11.35
N LEU A 141 3.70 -8.65 10.25
CA LEU A 141 3.52 -9.27 8.94
C LEU A 141 3.81 -10.78 8.99
N GLY A 142 4.92 -11.19 9.63
CA GLY A 142 5.28 -12.61 9.78
C GLY A 142 4.26 -13.45 10.57
N SER A 143 3.39 -12.83 11.38
CA SER A 143 2.26 -13.50 12.02
C SER A 143 0.97 -13.42 11.21
N SER A 144 0.74 -12.35 10.44
CA SER A 144 -0.48 -12.12 9.66
C SER A 144 -0.50 -12.86 8.31
N ILE A 145 0.64 -13.35 7.85
CA ILE A 145 0.82 -14.03 6.54
C ILE A 145 0.73 -15.56 6.65
N ARG A 146 0.58 -16.11 7.86
CA ARG A 146 0.57 -17.56 8.11
C ARG A 146 -0.72 -18.24 7.69
#